data_AF-A0A1V3X2G8-F1
#
_entry.id   AF-A0A1V3X2G8-F1
#
_cell.length_a   1.000
_cell.length_b   1.000
_cell.length_c   1.000
_cell.angle_alpha   90.00
_cell.angle_beta   90.00
_cell.angle_gamma   90.00
#
_symmetry.space_group_name_H-M   'P 1'
#
loop_
_entity.id
_entity.type
_entity.pdbx_description
1 polymer ?
#
loop_
_entity_poly.entity_id
_entity_poly.type
_entity_poly.pdbx_seq_one_letter_code
_entity_poly.pdbx_strand_id
1 'polypeptide(L)' 'MITLSALVACGHPDYLPMHLRAARRNGLSNDEIKELLMHLAIYVGVPEVNYAFQIAKEVLADYDEEEATR' A
#
# COMPACT_ATOMS: atom_id res chain seq x y z
N MET A 1 -5.11 2.53 7.18
CA MET A 1 -3.71 2.42 7.65
C MET A 1 -3.47 1.15 8.46
N ILE A 2 -4.08 0.99 9.65
CA ILE A 2 -3.86 -0.18 10.55
C ILE A 2 -4.02 -1.54 9.83
N THR A 3 -5.07 -1.70 9.02
CA THR A 3 -5.30 -2.94 8.27
C THR A 3 -4.20 -3.25 7.26
N LEU A 4 -3.69 -2.24 6.55
CA LEU A 4 -2.59 -2.42 5.59
C LEU A 4 -1.32 -2.85 6.34
N SER A 5 -1.03 -2.22 7.47
CA SER A 5 0.10 -2.59 8.34
C SER A 5 0.02 -4.04 8.78
N ALA A 6 -1.15 -4.49 9.25
CA ALA A 6 -1.36 -5.85 9.72
C ALA A 6 -1.22 -6.88 8.60
N LEU A 7 -1.79 -6.61 7.41
CA LEU A 7 -1.69 -7.52 6.27
C LEU A 7 -0.25 -7.71 5.80
N VAL A 8 0.53 -6.62 5.72
CA VAL A 8 1.94 -6.68 5.35
C VAL A 8 2.75 -7.39 6.44
N ALA A 9 2.57 -7.03 7.72
CA ALA A 9 3.30 -7.63 8.82
C ALA A 9 3.01 -9.12 9.03
N CYS A 10 1.79 -9.56 8.75
CA CYS A 10 1.40 -10.97 8.85
C CYS A 10 1.63 -11.76 7.55
N GLY A 11 2.17 -11.16 6.49
CA GLY A 11 2.45 -11.87 5.24
C GLY A 11 1.19 -12.32 4.49
N HIS A 12 0.16 -11.48 4.44
CA HIS A 12 -1.12 -11.75 3.75
C HIS A 12 -1.33 -10.84 2.51
N PRO A 13 -0.44 -10.93 1.50
CA PRO A 13 -0.42 -10.05 0.33
C PRO A 13 -1.65 -10.22 -0.58
N ASP A 14 -2.27 -11.40 -0.62
CA ASP A 14 -3.42 -11.67 -1.49
C ASP A 14 -4.66 -10.82 -1.14
N TYR A 15 -4.76 -10.37 0.11
CA TYR A 15 -5.84 -9.49 0.57
C TYR A 15 -5.48 -8.00 0.43
N LEU A 16 -4.21 -7.66 0.17
CA LEU A 16 -3.73 -6.29 0.10
C LEU A 16 -4.42 -5.45 -1.00
N PRO A 17 -4.68 -5.97 -2.23
CA PRO A 17 -5.29 -5.18 -3.31
C PRO A 17 -6.66 -4.57 -2.95
N MET A 18 -7.54 -5.35 -2.31
CA MET A 18 -8.87 -4.84 -1.94
C MET A 18 -8.78 -3.76 -0.86
N HIS A 19 -7.86 -3.91 0.08
CA HIS A 19 -7.67 -2.96 1.18
C HIS A 19 -6.95 -1.68 0.74
N LEU A 20 -6.08 -1.74 -0.27
CA LEU A 20 -5.46 -0.56 -0.87
C LEU A 20 -6.49 0.34 -1.56
N ARG A 21 -7.37 -0.23 -2.40
CA ARG A 21 -8.47 0.52 -3.03
C ARG A 21 -9.44 1.11 -1.99
N ALA A 22 -9.73 0.35 -0.94
CA ALA A 22 -10.55 0.85 0.17
C ALA A 22 -9.85 1.99 0.93
N ALA A 23 -8.53 1.91 1.14
CA ALA A 23 -7.76 2.97 1.76
C ALA A 23 -7.82 4.27 0.93
N ARG A 24 -7.66 4.19 -0.39
CA ARG A 24 -7.84 5.34 -1.30
C ARG A 24 -9.24 5.93 -1.22
N ARG A 25 -10.27 5.10 -1.28
CA ARG A 25 -11.66 5.54 -1.12
C ARG A 25 -11.91 6.23 0.23
N ASN A 26 -11.22 5.80 1.28
CA ASN A 26 -11.30 6.38 2.62
C ASN A 26 -10.40 7.61 2.81
N GLY A 27 -9.74 8.09 1.76
CA GLY A 27 -9.00 9.36 1.76
C GLY A 27 -7.51 9.25 2.04
N LEU A 28 -6.94 8.05 2.22
CA LEU A 28 -5.47 7.93 2.27
C LEU A 28 -4.88 8.27 0.90
N SER A 29 -3.82 9.06 0.82
CA SER A 29 -3.11 9.33 -0.44
C SER A 29 -2.18 8.18 -0.85
N ASN A 30 -1.77 8.15 -2.11
CA ASN A 30 -0.75 7.21 -2.57
C ASN A 30 0.59 7.43 -1.83
N ASP A 31 0.94 8.69 -1.53
CA ASP A 31 2.12 9.03 -0.74
C ASP A 31 2.04 8.52 0.70
N GLU A 32 0.91 8.66 1.39
CA GLU A 32 0.73 8.12 2.74
C GLU A 32 0.83 6.59 2.77
N ILE A 33 0.34 5.91 1.72
CA ILE A 33 0.50 4.45 1.57
C ILE A 33 1.97 4.09 1.36
N LYS A 34 2.68 4.86 0.52
CA LYS A 34 4.11 4.68 0.28
C LYS A 34 4.92 4.88 1.56
N GLU A 35 4.64 5.94 2.31
CA GLU A 35 5.25 6.22 3.62
C GLU A 35 5.00 5.10 4.62
N LEU A 36 3.77 4.59 4.67
CA LEU A 36 3.43 3.43 5.49
C LEU A 36 4.32 2.22 5.15
N LEU A 37 4.44 1.87 3.87
CA LEU A 37 5.25 0.74 3.43
C LEU A 37 6.74 0.97 3.74
N MET A 38 7.27 2.17 3.51
CA MET A 38 8.64 2.53 3.88
C MET A 38 8.89 2.38 5.39
N HIS A 39 7.93 2.80 6.22
CA HIS A 39 8.03 2.64 7.67
C HIS A 39 8.06 1.16 8.08
N LEU A 40 7.23 0.32 7.46
CA LEU A 40 7.17 -1.11 7.75
C LEU A 40 8.47 -1.84 7.40
N ALA A 41 9.26 -1.37 6.44
CA ALA A 41 10.49 -2.04 6.02
C ALA A 41 11.46 -2.27 7.19
N ILE A 42 11.43 -1.39 8.20
CA ILE A 42 12.25 -1.47 9.41
C ILE A 42 11.76 -2.56 10.38
N TYR A 43 10.45 -2.85 10.39
CA TYR A 43 9.84 -3.74 11.38
C TYR A 43 9.61 -5.16 10.86
N VAL A 44 9.29 -5.30 9.57
CA VAL A 44 8.84 -6.58 9.00
C VAL A 44 9.82 -7.15 7.98
N GLY A 45 10.82 -6.37 7.58
CA GLY A 45 11.83 -6.78 6.60
C GLY A 45 11.59 -6.24 5.19
N VAL A 46 12.68 -6.11 4.44
CA VAL A 46 12.67 -5.64 3.05
C VAL A 46 11.96 -6.60 2.10
N PRO A 47 12.08 -7.95 2.20
CA PRO A 47 11.42 -8.86 1.27
C PRO A 47 9.89 -8.72 1.27
N GLU A 48 9.29 -8.69 2.46
CA GLU A 48 7.84 -8.60 2.68
C GLU A 48 7.30 -7.26 2.17
N VAL A 49 8.01 -6.17 2.47
CA VAL A 49 7.62 -4.83 2.03
C VAL A 49 7.82 -4.63 0.53
N ASN A 50 8.87 -5.19 -0.07
CA ASN A 50 9.05 -5.12 -1.52
C ASN A 50 7.89 -5.80 -2.26
N TYR A 51 7.40 -6.93 -1.75
CA TYR A 51 6.22 -7.58 -2.34
C TYR A 51 4.96 -6.71 -2.19
N ALA A 52 4.77 -6.08 -1.03
CA ALA A 52 3.69 -5.13 -0.82
C ALA A 52 3.79 -3.90 -1.75
N PHE A 53 5.00 -3.39 -2.01
CA PHE A 53 5.23 -2.28 -2.94
C PHE A 53 4.86 -2.63 -4.38
N GLN A 54 5.20 -3.85 -4.82
CA GLN A 54 4.84 -4.30 -6.16
C GLN A 54 3.32 -4.29 -6.35
N ILE A 55 2.58 -4.86 -5.38
CA ILE A 55 1.12 -4.87 -5.39
C ILE A 55 0.56 -3.45 -5.32
N ALA A 56 1.11 -2.60 -4.46
CA ALA A 56 0.68 -1.21 -4.33
C ALA A 56 0.85 -0.44 -5.64
N LYS A 57 1.98 -0.61 -6.33
CA LYS A 57 2.24 0.04 -7.62
C LYS A 57 1.22 -0.37 -8.68
N GLU A 58 0.88 -1.66 -8.75
CA GLU A 58 -0.12 -2.17 -9.71
C GLU A 58 -1.54 -1.68 -9.38
N VAL A 59 -1.92 -1.67 -8.10
CA VAL A 59 -3.28 -1.33 -7.67
C VAL A 59 -3.54 0.18 -7.66
N LEU A 60 -2.50 0.98 -7.45
CA LEU A 60 -2.60 2.43 -7.28
C LEU A 60 -2.30 3.23 -8.55
N ALA A 61 -1.88 2.58 -9.64
CA ALA A 61 -1.52 3.23 -10.90
C ALA A 61 -2.60 4.20 -11.43
N ASP A 62 -3.86 3.77 -11.46
CA ASP A 62 -4.98 4.59 -11.92
C ASP A 62 -5.16 5.87 -11.09
N TYR A 63 -4.85 5.81 -9.78
CA TYR A 63 -4.99 6.96 -8.87
C TYR A 63 -3.86 7.98 -9.04
N ASP A 64 -2.65 7.54 -9.42
CA ASP A 64 -1.54 8.45 -9.75
C ASP A 64 -1.85 9.25 -11.03
N GLU A 65 -2.46 8.61 -12.03
CA GLU A 65 -2.86 9.25 -13.29
C GLU A 65 -4.00 10.27 -13.07
N GLU A 66 -4.98 9.94 -12.24
CA GLU A 66 -6.05 10.85 -11.84
C GLU A 66 -5.52 12.09 -11.10
N GLU A 67 -4.58 11.92 -10.17
CA GLU A 67 -3.96 13.04 -9.45
C GLU A 67 -3.08 13.90 -10.36
N ALA A 68 -2.36 13.30 -11.32
CA ALA A 68 -1.53 14.06 -12.27
C ALA A 68 -2.35 14.87 -13.30
N THR A 69 -3.60 14.50 -13.54
CA THR A 69 -4.50 15.18 -14.49
C THR A 69 -5.32 16.29 -13.82
N ARG A 70 -5.31 16.37 -12.49
CA ARG A 70 -6.09 17.33 -11.68
C ARG A 70 -5.30 18.60 -11.35
#